data_AF-A0A962XZR5-F1
#
_entry.id   AF-A0A962XZR5-F1
#
_cell.length_a   1.000
_cell.length_b   1.000
_cell.length_c   1.000
_cell.angle_alpha   90.00
_cell.angle_beta   90.00
_cell.angle_gamma   90.00
#
_symmetry.space_group_name_H-M   'P 1'
#
loop_
_entity.id
_entity.type
_entity.pdbx_description
1 polymer ?
#
loop_
_entity_poly.entity_id
_entity_poly.type
_entity_poly.pdbx_seq_one_letter_code
_entity_poly.pdbx_strand_id
1 'polypeptide(L)'
;MHNDDKTTLAGEDEPEPFYQIDKNDSVTWSDEGKIRYQAWFGRFGIRLETIQTADDLHRARQRCTPGFIDHLIAIACNGPRSLERNLLVAIARGDNAEYQRLLRLLERRNALGWRVVSATGGRI
;
A
#
# COMPACT_ATOMS: atom_id res chain seq x y z
N MET A 1 -44.41 17.89 -20.98
CA MET A 1 -43.82 16.54 -20.89
C MET A 1 -42.59 16.52 -21.79
N HIS A 2 -41.42 16.76 -21.21
CA HIS A 2 -40.13 16.63 -21.87
C HIS A 2 -39.22 15.87 -20.93
N ASN A 3 -38.58 14.85 -21.49
CA ASN A 3 -37.86 13.79 -20.79
C ASN A 3 -36.57 14.33 -20.16
N ASP A 4 -36.45 14.16 -18.84
CA ASP A 4 -35.16 14.24 -18.15
C ASP A 4 -34.40 12.95 -18.41
N ASP A 5 -33.57 12.98 -19.45
CA ASP A 5 -32.61 11.94 -19.79
C ASP A 5 -31.46 11.97 -18.76
N LYS A 6 -31.70 11.38 -17.59
CA LYS A 6 -30.62 11.05 -16.64
C LYS A 6 -29.90 9.81 -17.17
N THR A 7 -28.97 10.05 -18.10
CA THR A 7 -27.86 9.14 -18.35
C THR A 7 -27.04 9.04 -17.05
N THR A 8 -27.44 8.10 -16.20
CA THR A 8 -26.66 7.71 -15.03
C THR A 8 -25.47 6.94 -15.58
N LEU A 9 -24.36 7.66 -15.78
CA LEU A 9 -23.08 7.06 -16.09
C LEU A 9 -22.81 5.99 -15.03
N ALA A 10 -22.66 4.75 -15.50
CA ALA A 10 -22.31 3.60 -14.69
C ALA A 10 -21.16 3.97 -13.76
N GLY A 11 -21.37 3.82 -12.46
CA GLY A 11 -20.30 4.00 -11.48
C GLY A 11 -19.15 3.07 -11.86
N GLU A 12 -17.97 3.64 -12.01
CA GLU A 12 -16.74 2.88 -12.12
C GLU A 12 -16.68 1.93 -10.92
N ASP A 13 -16.76 0.62 -11.17
CA ASP A 13 -16.76 -0.41 -10.12
C ASP A 13 -15.52 -0.23 -9.24
N GLU A 14 -15.71 0.33 -8.04
CA GLU A 14 -14.65 0.39 -7.04
C GLU A 14 -14.13 -1.03 -6.81
N PRO A 15 -12.80 -1.25 -6.87
CA PRO A 15 -12.26 -2.59 -6.71
C PRO A 15 -12.71 -3.17 -5.37
N GLU A 16 -13.27 -4.38 -5.41
CA GLU A 16 -13.80 -5.03 -4.21
C GLU A 16 -12.71 -5.11 -3.13
N PRO A 17 -13.05 -4.79 -1.87
CA PRO A 17 -12.09 -4.82 -0.79
C PRO A 17 -11.57 -6.25 -0.56
N PHE A 18 -10.26 -6.39 -0.33
CA PHE A 18 -9.60 -7.70 -0.09
C PHE A 18 -10.14 -8.45 1.13
N TYR A 19 -10.73 -7.73 2.07
CA TYR A 19 -11.44 -8.31 3.21
C TYR A 19 -12.53 -7.33 3.67
N GLN A 20 -13.54 -7.88 4.32
CA GLN A 20 -14.60 -7.12 4.97
C GLN A 20 -14.67 -7.53 6.45
N ILE A 21 -15.01 -6.58 7.31
CA ILE A 21 -15.28 -6.82 8.73
C ILE A 21 -16.78 -6.61 8.93
N ASP A 22 -17.49 -7.62 9.42
CA ASP A 22 -18.91 -7.53 9.68
C ASP A 22 -19.23 -6.90 11.05
N LYS A 23 -20.52 -6.79 11.38
CA LYS A 23 -20.98 -6.20 12.65
C LYS A 23 -20.61 -7.03 13.89
N ASN A 24 -20.24 -8.29 13.70
CA ASN A 24 -19.81 -9.20 14.76
C ASN A 24 -18.28 -9.25 14.87
N ASP A 25 -17.59 -8.31 14.23
CA ASP A 25 -16.13 -8.22 14.17
C ASP A 25 -15.47 -9.37 13.40
N SER A 26 -16.24 -10.14 12.62
CA SER A 26 -15.74 -11.27 11.84
C SER A 26 -15.14 -10.80 10.52
N VAL A 27 -13.98 -11.33 10.17
CA VAL A 27 -13.26 -11.03 8.93
C VAL A 27 -13.64 -12.05 7.86
N THR A 28 -14.13 -11.54 6.73
CA THR A 28 -14.37 -12.34 5.52
C THR A 28 -13.39 -11.91 4.43
N TRP A 29 -12.68 -12.87 3.86
CA TRP A 29 -11.68 -12.63 2.82
C TRP A 29 -12.26 -12.86 1.43
N SER A 30 -12.02 -11.93 0.51
CA SER A 30 -12.23 -12.20 -0.92
C SER A 30 -11.18 -13.20 -1.41
N ASP A 31 -11.43 -13.87 -2.54
CA ASP A 31 -10.48 -14.86 -3.06
C ASP A 31 -9.15 -14.21 -3.48
N GLU A 32 -9.18 -13.00 -4.02
CA GLU A 32 -7.97 -12.20 -4.28
C GLU A 32 -7.26 -11.82 -2.98
N GLY A 33 -8.03 -11.45 -1.95
CA GLY A 33 -7.53 -11.19 -0.61
C GLY A 33 -6.81 -12.39 -0.01
N LYS A 34 -7.36 -13.60 -0.18
CA LYS A 34 -6.73 -14.85 0.29
C LYS A 34 -5.38 -15.06 -0.37
N ILE A 35 -5.30 -15.01 -1.70
CA ILE A 35 -4.05 -15.23 -2.43
C ILE A 35 -2.97 -14.23 -1.96
N ARG A 36 -3.34 -12.95 -1.87
CA ARG A 36 -2.41 -11.88 -1.52
C ARG A 36 -1.93 -11.96 -0.07
N TYR A 37 -2.86 -12.12 0.86
CA TYR A 37 -2.54 -12.10 2.29
C TYR A 37 -2.02 -13.43 2.82
N GLN A 38 -2.35 -14.56 2.19
CA GLN A 38 -1.76 -15.85 2.54
C GLN A 38 -0.25 -15.86 2.27
N ALA A 39 0.18 -15.35 1.10
CA ALA A 39 1.60 -15.20 0.80
C ALA A 39 2.31 -14.21 1.74
N TRP A 40 1.63 -13.13 2.11
CA TRP A 40 2.17 -12.11 3.00
C TRP A 40 2.34 -12.62 4.44
N PHE A 41 1.25 -13.07 5.07
CA PHE A 41 1.26 -13.57 6.45
C PHE A 41 2.07 -14.86 6.60
N GLY A 42 2.10 -15.71 5.56
CA GLY A 42 2.90 -16.93 5.53
C GLY A 42 4.40 -16.66 5.72
N ARG A 43 4.92 -15.53 5.22
CA ARG A 43 6.32 -15.11 5.45
C ARG A 43 6.66 -14.89 6.93
N PHE A 44 5.63 -14.64 7.75
CA PHE A 44 5.76 -14.38 9.18
C PHE A 44 5.22 -15.54 10.03
N GLY A 45 4.99 -16.71 9.42
CA GLY A 45 4.48 -17.90 10.11
C GLY A 45 3.02 -17.80 10.56
N ILE A 46 2.26 -16.86 10.00
CA ILE A 46 0.84 -16.65 10.32
C ILE A 46 0.00 -17.29 9.21
N ARG A 47 -0.91 -18.17 9.60
CA ARG A 47 -1.87 -18.80 8.68
C ARG A 47 -3.11 -17.93 8.54
N LEU A 48 -3.51 -17.62 7.31
CA LEU A 48 -4.65 -16.72 7.06
C LEU A 48 -5.95 -17.23 7.69
N GLU A 49 -6.14 -18.55 7.76
CA GLU A 49 -7.32 -19.22 8.30
C GLU A 49 -7.48 -19.02 9.83
N THR A 50 -6.42 -18.56 10.50
CA THR A 50 -6.45 -18.21 11.93
C THR A 50 -6.87 -16.77 12.20
N ILE A 51 -7.01 -15.95 11.14
CA ILE A 51 -7.46 -14.56 11.24
C ILE A 51 -8.97 -14.54 10.99
N GLN A 52 -9.73 -14.64 12.07
CA GLN A 52 -11.19 -14.72 12.02
C GLN A 52 -11.85 -13.43 12.49
N THR A 53 -11.17 -12.64 13.32
CA THR A 53 -11.70 -11.37 13.86
C THR A 53 -10.85 -10.17 13.45
N ALA A 54 -11.41 -8.96 13.59
CA ALA A 54 -10.64 -7.74 13.36
C ALA A 54 -9.47 -7.64 14.35
N ASP A 55 -9.65 -8.13 15.58
CA ASP A 55 -8.62 -8.19 16.61
C ASP A 55 -7.47 -9.14 16.21
N ASP A 56 -7.80 -10.30 15.63
CA ASP A 56 -6.79 -11.22 15.08
C ASP A 56 -6.02 -10.57 13.93
N LEU A 57 -6.73 -9.85 13.05
CA LEU A 57 -6.13 -9.15 11.92
C LEU A 57 -5.19 -8.04 12.41
N HIS A 58 -5.59 -7.30 13.44
CA HIS A 58 -4.78 -6.27 14.06
C HIS A 58 -3.50 -6.86 14.66
N ARG A 59 -3.61 -7.95 15.45
CA ARG A 59 -2.46 -8.64 16.04
C ARG A 59 -1.53 -9.24 14.99
N ALA A 60 -2.09 -9.82 13.92
CA ALA A 60 -1.33 -10.36 12.81
C ALA A 60 -0.52 -9.25 12.12
N ARG A 61 -1.13 -8.08 11.88
CA ARG A 61 -0.44 -6.91 11.32
C ARG A 61 0.67 -6.39 12.23
N GLN A 62 0.42 -6.27 13.53
CA GLN A 62 1.44 -5.84 14.50
C GLN A 62 2.65 -6.78 14.47
N ARG A 63 2.42 -8.10 14.47
CA ARG A 63 3.51 -9.09 14.38
C ARG A 63 4.29 -9.02 13.06
N CYS A 64 3.63 -8.66 11.97
CA CYS A 64 4.29 -8.47 10.68
C CYS A 64 4.99 -7.11 10.54
N THR A 65 4.73 -6.15 11.44
CA THR A 65 5.21 -4.77 11.29
C THR A 65 6.74 -4.66 11.23
N PRO A 66 7.51 -5.34 12.10
CA PRO A 66 8.98 -5.29 12.01
C PRO A 66 9.51 -5.81 10.67
N GLY A 67 9.00 -6.95 10.20
CA GLY A 67 9.45 -7.54 8.94
C GLY A 67 8.92 -6.81 7.69
N PHE A 68 7.79 -6.11 7.80
CA PHE A 68 7.34 -5.16 6.78
C PHE A 68 8.30 -3.97 6.67
N ILE A 69 8.72 -3.41 7.80
CA ILE A 69 9.71 -2.34 7.86
C ILE A 69 11.04 -2.82 7.27
N ASP A 70 11.52 -4.01 7.63
CA ASP A 70 12.76 -4.57 7.06
C ASP A 70 12.64 -4.82 5.56
N HIS A 71 11.48 -5.26 5.07
CA HIS A 71 11.22 -5.42 3.64
C HIS A 71 11.20 -4.07 2.90
N LEU A 72 10.57 -3.05 3.48
CA LEU A 72 10.58 -1.69 2.95
C LEU A 72 12.00 -1.10 2.95
N ILE A 73 12.79 -1.35 4.01
CA ILE A 73 14.20 -0.98 4.08
C ILE A 73 15.00 -1.75 3.03
N ALA A 74 14.74 -3.02 2.77
CA ALA A 74 15.45 -3.81 1.75
C ALA A 74 15.14 -3.33 0.33
N ILE A 75 13.87 -3.04 0.03
CA ILE A 75 13.43 -2.45 -1.24
C ILE A 75 14.06 -1.06 -1.42
N ALA A 76 14.02 -0.26 -0.35
CA ALA A 76 14.71 1.02 -0.34
C ALA A 76 16.20 0.80 -0.59
N CYS A 77 16.90 -0.04 0.18
CA CYS A 77 18.34 -0.22 0.09
C CYS A 77 18.87 -0.80 -1.23
N ASN A 78 18.08 -1.61 -1.95
CA ASN A 78 18.56 -2.37 -3.10
C ASN A 78 18.06 -1.89 -4.49
N GLY A 79 17.15 -0.92 -4.57
CA GLY A 79 16.71 -0.32 -5.85
C GLY A 79 17.54 0.90 -6.32
N PRO A 80 17.30 1.50 -7.49
CA PRO A 80 17.94 2.77 -7.88
C PRO A 80 17.66 3.87 -6.84
N ARG A 81 18.58 4.84 -6.67
CA ARG A 81 18.38 5.98 -5.74
C ARG A 81 17.17 6.82 -6.18
N SER A 82 16.00 6.57 -5.60
CA SER A 82 14.79 7.39 -5.78
C SER A 82 14.56 8.29 -4.56
N LEU A 83 13.81 9.36 -4.75
CA LEU A 83 13.48 10.30 -3.68
C LEU A 83 12.62 9.63 -2.60
N GLU A 84 11.76 8.71 -3.04
CA GLU A 84 10.87 7.85 -2.28
C GLU A 84 11.65 6.85 -1.42
N ARG A 85 12.72 6.27 -1.98
CA ARG A 85 13.66 5.41 -1.24
C ARG A 85 14.28 6.18 -0.08
N ASN A 86 14.74 7.41 -0.31
CA ASN A 86 15.37 8.20 0.74
C ASN A 86 14.35 8.63 1.81
N LEU A 87 13.10 8.91 1.42
CA LEU A 87 12.03 9.24 2.35
C LEU A 87 11.71 8.06 3.27
N LEU A 88 11.64 6.84 2.72
CA LEU A 88 11.42 5.61 3.48
C LEU A 88 12.56 5.31 4.44
N VAL A 89 13.81 5.56 4.04
CA VAL A 89 14.98 5.41 4.93
C VAL A 89 14.95 6.43 6.07
N ALA A 90 14.57 7.68 5.80
CA ALA A 90 14.44 8.70 6.85
C ALA A 90 13.35 8.35 7.87
N ILE A 91 12.21 7.83 7.40
CA ILE A 91 11.12 7.32 8.26
C ILE A 91 11.61 6.15 9.12
N ALA A 92 12.29 5.17 8.52
CA ALA A 92 12.79 3.99 9.22
C ALA A 92 13.85 4.33 10.28
N ARG A 93 14.64 5.39 10.07
CA ARG A 93 15.67 5.87 11.01
C ARG A 93 15.13 6.81 12.09
N GLY A 94 13.88 7.26 11.97
CA GLY A 94 13.34 8.32 12.82
C GLY A 94 14.00 9.68 12.58
N ASP A 95 14.64 9.90 11.44
CA ASP A 95 15.29 11.16 11.09
C ASP A 95 14.24 12.15 10.53
N ASN A 96 13.60 12.87 11.45
CA ASN A 96 12.54 13.82 11.11
C ASN A 96 13.05 14.99 10.26
N ALA A 97 14.31 15.40 10.40
CA ALA A 97 14.87 16.50 9.61
C ALA A 97 15.05 16.09 8.15
N GLU A 98 15.58 14.89 7.92
CA GLU A 98 15.73 14.33 6.58
C GLU A 98 14.37 14.02 5.92
N TYR A 99 13.41 13.50 6.69
CA TYR A 99 12.02 13.31 6.25
C TYR A 99 11.38 14.61 5.75
N GLN A 100 11.41 15.68 6.54
CA GLN A 100 10.79 16.97 6.20
C GLN A 100 11.43 17.63 4.97
N ARG A 101 12.73 17.41 4.74
CA ARG A 101 13.43 17.89 3.55
C ARG A 101 13.00 17.12 2.31
N LEU A 102 12.94 15.80 2.39
CA LEU A 102 12.62 14.91 1.28
C LEU A 102 11.15 14.99 0.88
N LEU A 103 10.24 15.17 1.86
CA LEU A 103 8.81 15.36 1.61
C LEU A 103 8.57 16.63 0.77
N ARG A 104 9.20 17.75 1.14
CA ARG A 104 9.12 19.02 0.38
C ARG A 104 9.63 18.90 -1.05
N LEU A 105 10.65 18.07 -1.28
CA LEU A 105 11.16 17.80 -2.62
C LEU A 105 10.18 16.93 -3.44
N LEU A 106 9.52 15.96 -2.80
CA LEU A 106 8.52 15.10 -3.43
C LEU A 106 7.29 15.91 -3.86
N GLU A 107 6.78 16.76 -2.96
CA GLU A 107 5.65 17.65 -3.22
C GLU A 107 5.94 18.61 -4.38
N ARG A 108 7.12 19.23 -4.39
CA ARG A 108 7.55 20.08 -5.51
C ARG A 108 7.67 19.33 -6.83
N ARG A 109 8.22 18.10 -6.81
CA ARG A 109 8.33 17.28 -8.02
C ARG A 109 6.95 16.88 -8.56
N ASN A 110 6.02 16.53 -7.69
CA ASN A 110 4.64 16.18 -8.07
C ASN A 110 3.88 17.40 -8.62
N ALA A 111 4.07 18.59 -8.03
CA ALA A 111 3.49 19.83 -8.52
C ALA A 111 3.99 20.21 -9.93
N LEU A 112 5.20 19.78 -10.30
CA LEU A 112 5.80 20.01 -11.62
C LEU A 112 5.42 18.93 -12.66
N GLY A 113 4.67 17.90 -12.29
CA GLY A 113 4.32 16.79 -13.19
C GLY A 113 5.52 15.95 -13.64
N TRP A 114 6.68 16.11 -13.01
CA TRP A 114 7.91 15.39 -13.37
C TRP A 114 7.86 13.97 -12.82
N ARG A 115 7.39 13.02 -13.65
CA ARG A 115 7.56 11.60 -13.38
C ARG A 115 9.02 11.20 -13.60
N VAL A 116 9.52 10.33 -12.73
CA VAL A 116 10.85 9.73 -12.87
C VAL A 116 10.88 9.00 -14.21
N VAL A 117 11.64 9.54 -15.18
CA VAL A 117 11.98 8.81 -16.40
C VAL A 117 12.79 7.60 -15.94
N SER A 118 12.24 6.41 -16.08
CA SER A 118 12.98 5.18 -15.79
C SER A 118 14.24 5.19 -16.65
N ALA A 119 15.41 5.05 -16.02
CA ALA A 119 16.68 4.82 -16.70
C ALA A 119 16.70 3.41 -17.31
N THR A 120 15.82 3.18 -18.26
CA THR A 120 15.86 2.08 -19.23
C THR A 120 15.63 2.77 -20.56
N GLY A 121 16.72 2.98 -21.28
CA GLY A 121 16.72 3.64 -22.58
C GLY A 121 15.72 2.97 -23.51
N GLY A 122 14.71 3.72 -23.92
CA GLY A 122 13.87 3.46 -25.08
C GLY A 122 13.65 4.80 -25.75
N ARG A 123 14.21 4.96 -26.94
CA ARG A 123 14.11 6.16 -27.78
C ARG A 123 12.65 6.46 -28.13
N ILE A 124 12.32 7.75 -28.00
CA ILE A 124 11.31 8.59 -28.69
C ILE A 124 9.93 7.97 -28.90
#